data_AF-A0A060C3H0-F1
#
_entry.id   AF-A0A060C3H0-F1
#
_cell.length_a   1.000
_cell.length_b   1.000
_cell.length_c   1.000
_cell.angle_alpha   90.00
_cell.angle_beta   90.00
_cell.angle_gamma   90.00
#
_symmetry.space_group_name_H-M   'P 1'
#
loop_
_entity.id
_entity.type
_entity.pdbx_description
1 polymer ?
#
loop_
_entity_poly.entity_id
_entity_poly.type
_entity_poly.pdbx_seq_one_letter_code
_entity_poly.pdbx_strand_id
1 'polypeptide(L)'
;MMSGFRSVSVSGSERLAPIDPDHPAMVFHFALITDANLEHPRRSAARPRPPGFRNALVQNIAQGSTILLNRAATDLVCAAAAEPEAVVMHDWWIYLLVTGVGGTAICDQREVLFYRQH
;
A
#
# COMPACT_ATOMS: atom_id res chain seq x y z
N MET A 1 -1.54 -1.46 31.75
CA MET A 1 -2.73 -2.09 31.14
C MET A 1 -2.67 -1.78 29.65
N MET A 2 -2.15 -2.71 28.85
CA MET A 2 -1.81 -2.51 27.43
C MET A 2 -3.07 -2.68 26.58
N SER A 3 -3.63 -1.57 26.09
CA SER A 3 -4.60 -1.55 24.98
C SER A 3 -3.75 -1.47 23.70
N GLY A 4 -3.70 -2.45 22.81
CA GLY A 4 -4.79 -3.25 22.28
C GLY A 4 -4.87 -2.91 20.80
N PHE A 5 -3.98 -3.48 20.00
CA PHE A 5 -3.96 -3.34 18.54
C PHE A 5 -5.28 -3.93 18.00
N ARG A 6 -6.33 -3.11 17.83
CA ARG A 6 -7.58 -3.55 17.20
C ARG A 6 -7.35 -3.57 15.69
N SER A 7 -6.73 -4.65 15.19
CA SER A 7 -6.74 -4.92 13.76
C SER A 7 -8.15 -5.32 13.35
N VAL A 8 -8.72 -4.63 12.37
CA VAL A 8 -9.87 -5.16 11.62
C VAL A 8 -9.28 -6.28 10.76
N SER A 9 -9.37 -7.52 11.23
CA SER A 9 -8.69 -8.67 10.64
C SER A 9 -9.37 -9.05 9.32
N VAL A 10 -8.95 -8.42 8.23
CA VAL A 10 -9.26 -8.87 6.87
C VAL A 10 -7.94 -8.91 6.11
N SER A 11 -7.52 -10.11 5.72
CA SER A 11 -6.36 -10.27 4.85
C SER A 11 -6.62 -9.53 3.53
N GLY A 12 -5.58 -8.92 2.94
CA GLY A 12 -5.63 -8.40 1.57
C GLY A 12 -5.12 -9.41 0.55
N SER A 13 -4.63 -10.57 1.00
CA SER A 13 -3.92 -11.55 0.17
C SER A 13 -4.82 -12.20 -0.88
N GLU A 14 -6.12 -12.33 -0.64
CA GLU A 14 -7.09 -12.86 -1.61
C GLU A 14 -7.24 -11.96 -2.85
N ARG A 15 -6.87 -10.68 -2.78
CA ARG A 15 -6.79 -9.79 -3.95
C ARG A 15 -5.57 -10.09 -4.82
N LEU A 16 -4.53 -10.65 -4.22
CA LEU A 16 -3.29 -11.05 -4.91
C LEU A 16 -3.33 -12.50 -5.39
N ALA A 17 -4.09 -13.37 -4.72
CA ALA A 17 -4.24 -14.79 -5.07
C ALA A 17 -4.59 -15.10 -6.53
N PRO A 18 -5.45 -14.33 -7.24
CA PRO A 18 -5.76 -14.61 -8.64
C PRO A 18 -4.72 -14.06 -9.63
N ILE A 19 -3.71 -13.33 -9.17
CA ILE A 19 -2.67 -12.78 -10.03
C ILE A 19 -1.60 -13.85 -10.28
N ASP A 20 -1.11 -13.91 -11.52
CA ASP A 20 0.04 -14.73 -11.89
C ASP A 20 1.20 -14.54 -10.89
N PRO A 21 1.74 -15.61 -10.28
CA PRO A 21 2.83 -15.53 -9.32
C PRO A 21 4.08 -14.79 -9.81
N ASP A 22 4.35 -14.84 -11.12
CA ASP A 22 5.50 -14.19 -11.74
C ASP A 22 5.21 -12.74 -12.17
N HIS A 23 3.94 -12.30 -12.08
CA HIS A 23 3.53 -10.94 -12.38
C HIS A 23 3.59 -10.06 -11.12
N PRO A 24 4.44 -9.01 -11.06
CA PRO A 24 4.52 -8.14 -9.90
C PRO A 24 3.17 -7.49 -9.60
N ALA A 25 2.68 -7.65 -8.37
CA ALA A 25 1.43 -7.05 -7.94
C ALA A 25 1.48 -6.52 -6.51
N MET A 26 0.76 -5.42 -6.32
CA MET A 26 0.51 -4.81 -5.02
C MET A 26 -0.97 -4.58 -4.80
N VAL A 27 -1.42 -4.72 -3.56
CA VAL A 27 -2.72 -4.25 -3.10
C VAL A 27 -2.50 -3.22 -2.00
N PHE A 28 -3.30 -2.16 -2.00
CA PHE A 28 -3.27 -1.15 -0.95
C PHE A 28 -4.68 -0.73 -0.55
N HIS A 29 -4.82 -0.35 0.71
CA HIS A 29 -6.12 -0.16 1.35
C HIS A 29 -6.32 1.28 1.83
N PHE A 30 -7.50 1.55 2.38
CA PHE A 30 -7.77 2.78 3.11
C PHE A 30 -7.37 2.63 4.57
N ALA A 31 -6.97 3.74 5.18
CA ALA A 31 -6.73 3.83 6.61
C ALA A 31 -7.84 4.67 7.27
N LEU A 32 -8.10 4.39 8.54
CA LEU A 32 -8.87 5.26 9.42
C LEU A 32 -7.89 6.20 10.12
N ILE A 33 -7.86 7.44 9.66
CA ILE A 33 -7.07 8.51 10.26
C ILE A 33 -7.69 8.86 11.61
N THR A 34 -6.87 8.86 12.65
CA THR A 34 -7.26 9.11 14.04
C THR A 34 -6.32 10.12 14.69
N ASP A 35 -6.77 10.71 15.79
CA ASP A 35 -5.90 11.51 16.66
C ASP A 35 -4.90 10.62 17.44
N ALA A 36 -4.08 11.26 18.29
CA ALA A 36 -3.06 10.57 19.08
C ALA A 36 -3.62 9.48 20.01
N ASN A 37 -4.90 9.59 20.40
CA ASN A 37 -5.59 8.66 21.30
C ASN A 37 -6.36 7.56 20.55
N LEU A 38 -6.23 7.48 19.21
CA LEU A 38 -7.01 6.59 18.34
C LEU A 38 -8.51 6.92 18.30
N GLU A 39 -8.89 8.16 18.60
CA GLU A 39 -10.27 8.63 18.57
C GLU A 39 -10.59 9.35 17.25
N HIS A 40 -11.89 9.62 17.03
CA HIS A 40 -12.43 10.35 15.88
C HIS A 40 -12.01 9.81 14.50
N PRO A 41 -12.21 8.50 14.22
CA PRO A 41 -11.73 7.91 12.98
C PRO A 41 -12.40 8.54 11.75
N ARG A 42 -11.57 9.00 10.81
CA ARG A 42 -12.01 9.42 9.48
C ARG A 42 -11.28 8.64 8.42
N ARG A 43 -12.01 8.19 7.40
CA ARG A 43 -11.42 7.51 6.26
C ARG A 43 -10.39 8.41 5.56
N SER A 44 -9.27 7.82 5.15
CA SER A 44 -8.28 8.49 4.29
C SER A 44 -8.91 8.97 2.98
N ALA A 45 -8.34 10.01 2.37
CA ALA A 45 -8.88 10.66 1.18
C ALA A 45 -9.23 9.66 0.06
N ALA A 46 -10.36 9.91 -0.63
CA ALA A 46 -10.82 9.09 -1.74
C ALA A 46 -9.81 9.13 -2.91
N ARG A 47 -9.75 8.02 -3.65
CA ARG A 47 -8.85 7.83 -4.80
C ARG A 47 -9.71 7.61 -6.05
N PRO A 48 -10.13 8.68 -6.75
CA PRO A 48 -11.14 8.59 -7.81
C PRO A 48 -10.59 8.06 -9.14
N ARG A 49 -9.26 7.99 -9.31
CA ARG A 49 -8.62 7.51 -10.53
C ARG A 49 -8.14 6.06 -10.36
N PRO A 50 -8.24 5.21 -11.40
CA PRO A 50 -7.64 3.89 -11.38
C PRO A 50 -6.13 3.97 -11.11
N PRO A 51 -5.58 3.06 -10.28
CA PRO A 51 -4.14 2.96 -10.08
C PRO A 51 -3.43 2.59 -11.39
N GLY A 52 -2.20 3.06 -11.56
CA GLY A 52 -1.37 2.73 -12.70
C GLY A 52 -0.22 3.71 -12.88
N PHE A 53 0.71 3.38 -13.77
CA PHE A 53 1.98 4.10 -13.89
C PHE A 53 1.81 5.59 -14.16
N ARG A 54 0.88 5.97 -15.06
CA ARG A 54 0.58 7.37 -15.37
C ARG A 54 0.16 8.17 -14.13
N ASN A 55 -0.60 7.54 -13.22
CA ASN A 55 -1.01 8.18 -11.97
C ASN A 55 0.14 8.18 -10.95
N ALA A 56 0.92 7.09 -10.88
CA ALA A 56 2.10 7.00 -10.03
C ALA A 56 3.12 8.10 -10.32
N LEU A 57 3.28 8.54 -11.58
CA LEU A 57 4.20 9.63 -11.92
C LEU A 57 3.85 10.99 -11.30
N VAL A 58 2.58 11.22 -10.93
CA VAL A 58 2.12 12.55 -10.48
C VAL A 58 1.64 12.57 -9.03
N GLN A 59 1.32 11.41 -8.46
CA GLN A 59 0.78 11.33 -7.09
C GLN A 59 1.02 9.96 -6.47
N ASN A 60 1.44 9.96 -5.21
CA ASN A 60 1.34 8.76 -4.39
C ASN A 60 -0.11 8.57 -3.91
N ILE A 61 -0.76 7.49 -4.33
CA ILE A 61 -2.07 7.07 -3.81
C ILE A 61 -1.98 5.88 -2.85
N ALA A 62 -0.85 5.20 -2.74
CA ALA A 62 -0.67 4.03 -1.88
C ALA A 62 0.03 4.46 -0.57
N GLN A 63 -0.68 4.39 0.56
CA GLN A 63 -0.07 4.66 1.85
C GLN A 63 0.74 3.44 2.29
N GLY A 64 2.03 3.63 2.62
CA GLY A 64 2.95 2.52 2.91
C GLY A 64 2.44 1.49 3.91
N SER A 65 1.78 1.94 4.98
CA SER A 65 1.23 1.07 6.04
C SER A 65 0.11 0.13 5.56
N THR A 66 -0.47 0.38 4.38
CA THR A 66 -1.60 -0.41 3.86
C THR A 66 -1.25 -1.29 2.67
N ILE A 67 0.03 -1.29 2.24
CA ILE A 67 0.52 -2.03 1.08
C ILE A 67 0.78 -3.50 1.45
N LEU A 68 0.30 -4.42 0.62
CA LEU A 68 0.78 -5.79 0.55
C LEU A 68 1.32 -6.06 -0.85
N LEU A 69 2.43 -6.80 -0.91
CA LEU A 69 3.10 -7.22 -2.14
C LEU A 69 2.99 -8.73 -2.31
N ASN A 70 2.87 -9.19 -3.56
CA ASN A 70 3.12 -10.60 -3.85
C ASN A 70 4.63 -10.89 -3.91
N ARG A 71 4.99 -12.17 -4.10
CA ARG A 71 6.39 -12.60 -4.18
C ARG A 71 7.15 -11.87 -5.29
N ALA A 72 6.66 -11.87 -6.52
CA ALA A 72 7.31 -11.19 -7.64
C ALA A 72 7.55 -9.69 -7.39
N ALA A 73 6.58 -8.97 -6.81
CA ALA A 73 6.76 -7.57 -6.44
C ALA A 73 7.77 -7.39 -5.30
N THR A 74 7.78 -8.29 -4.32
CA THR A 74 8.76 -8.26 -3.22
C THR A 74 10.18 -8.47 -3.76
N ASP A 75 10.38 -9.46 -4.63
CA ASP A 75 11.68 -9.77 -5.20
C ASP A 75 12.18 -8.62 -6.10
N LEU A 76 11.29 -8.01 -6.88
CA LEU A 76 11.57 -6.80 -7.66
C LEU A 76 12.02 -5.63 -6.77
N VAL A 77 11.28 -5.36 -5.68
CA VAL A 77 11.61 -4.28 -4.74
C VAL A 77 12.95 -4.53 -4.05
N CYS A 78 13.20 -5.76 -3.61
CA CYS A 78 14.47 -6.14 -2.99
C CYS A 78 15.65 -6.00 -3.96
N ALA A 79 15.50 -6.42 -5.22
CA ALA A 79 16.53 -6.25 -6.23
C ALA A 79 16.82 -4.77 -6.52
N ALA A 80 15.77 -3.95 -6.68
CA ALA A 80 15.92 -2.52 -6.94
C ALA A 80 16.47 -1.73 -5.74
N ALA A 81 16.21 -2.20 -4.50
CA ALA A 81 16.66 -1.55 -3.27
C ALA A 81 18.18 -1.68 -3.04
N ALA A 82 18.88 -2.53 -3.80
CA ALA A 82 20.33 -2.65 -3.73
C ALA A 82 21.08 -1.48 -4.40
N GLU A 83 20.40 -0.71 -5.26
CA GLU A 83 21.01 0.38 -6.04
C GLU A 83 21.11 1.72 -5.29
N PRO A 84 20.04 2.25 -4.65
CA PRO A 84 20.12 3.52 -3.95
C PRO A 84 20.70 3.37 -2.54
N GLU A 85 21.47 4.38 -2.10
CA GLU A 85 21.93 4.49 -0.70
C GLU A 85 20.75 4.68 0.27
N ALA A 86 19.70 5.35 -0.17
CA ALA A 86 18.46 5.52 0.58
C ALA A 86 17.24 5.64 -0.33
N VAL A 87 16.13 5.02 0.07
CA VAL A 87 14.82 5.17 -0.56
C VAL A 87 14.00 6.20 0.22
N VAL A 88 13.80 7.38 -0.37
CA VAL A 88 12.89 8.39 0.15
C VAL A 88 11.46 8.04 -0.31
N MET A 89 10.49 8.09 0.62
CA MET A 89 9.09 7.74 0.34
C MET A 89 8.93 6.34 -0.28
N HIS A 90 9.31 5.32 0.48
CA HIS A 90 9.29 3.91 0.06
C HIS A 90 7.97 3.48 -0.57
N ASP A 91 6.85 4.02 -0.09
CA ASP A 91 5.52 3.71 -0.59
C ASP A 91 5.30 4.21 -2.02
N TRP A 92 5.65 5.47 -2.29
CA TRP A 92 5.58 6.03 -3.62
C TRP A 92 6.59 5.36 -4.57
N TRP A 93 7.80 5.08 -4.08
CA TRP A 93 8.83 4.39 -4.84
C TRP A 93 8.40 2.97 -5.25
N ILE A 94 7.82 2.19 -4.34
CA ILE A 94 7.26 0.87 -4.63
C ILE A 94 6.12 0.98 -5.66
N TYR A 95 5.23 1.96 -5.50
CA TYR A 95 4.13 2.17 -6.45
C TYR A 95 4.64 2.48 -7.86
N LEU A 96 5.65 3.35 -7.98
CA LEU A 96 6.34 3.65 -9.23
C LEU A 96 7.03 2.42 -9.82
N LEU A 97 7.73 1.64 -9.00
CA LEU A 97 8.49 0.47 -9.45
C LEU A 97 7.56 -0.63 -9.98
N VAL A 98 6.56 -1.03 -9.19
CA VAL A 98 5.60 -2.08 -9.57
C VAL A 98 4.84 -1.70 -10.82
N THR A 99 4.30 -0.48 -10.89
CA THR A 99 3.53 -0.06 -12.07
C THR A 99 4.41 0.27 -13.28
N GLY A 100 5.66 0.70 -13.06
CA GLY A 100 6.61 1.05 -14.12
C GLY A 100 7.10 -0.16 -14.93
N VAL A 101 7.20 -1.33 -14.30
CA VAL A 101 7.49 -2.59 -15.01
C VAL A 101 6.24 -3.23 -15.65
N GLY A 102 5.09 -2.55 -15.63
CA GLY A 102 3.81 -3.08 -16.12
C GLY A 102 3.07 -3.98 -15.13
N GLY A 103 3.50 -4.01 -13.86
CA GLY A 103 2.84 -4.74 -12.79
C GLY A 103 1.47 -4.16 -12.41
N THR A 104 0.73 -4.91 -11.60
CA THR A 104 -0.65 -4.57 -11.22
C THR A 104 -0.71 -3.87 -9.85
N ALA A 105 -1.42 -2.75 -9.78
CA ALA A 105 -1.73 -2.07 -8.52
C ALA A 105 -3.24 -2.08 -8.27
N ILE A 106 -3.65 -2.66 -7.13
CA ILE A 106 -5.06 -2.82 -6.76
C ILE A 106 -5.37 -1.90 -5.58
N CYS A 107 -6.28 -0.94 -5.80
CA CYS A 107 -6.85 -0.16 -4.71
C CYS A 107 -8.05 -0.92 -4.14
N ASP A 108 -7.90 -1.47 -2.95
CA ASP A 108 -8.99 -2.10 -2.22
C ASP A 108 -9.69 -1.08 -1.33
N GLN A 109 -11.01 -1.05 -1.37
CA GLN A 109 -11.81 -0.03 -0.68
C GLN A 109 -11.92 -0.28 0.83
N ARG A 110 -11.53 -1.46 1.34
CA ARG A 110 -11.58 -1.78 2.76
C ARG A 110 -10.67 -0.87 3.59
N GLU A 111 -11.10 -0.65 4.82
CA GLU A 111 -10.37 0.07 5.85
C GLU A 111 -9.72 -0.94 6.79
N VAL A 112 -8.39 -0.99 6.81
CA VAL A 112 -7.67 -2.13 7.42
C VAL A 112 -6.90 -1.78 8.70
N LEU A 113 -6.69 -0.49 8.97
CA LEU A 113 -5.94 -0.05 10.15
C LEU A 113 -6.32 1.38 10.59
N PHE A 114 -6.07 1.66 11.87
CA PHE A 114 -6.03 3.01 12.41
C PHE A 114 -4.65 3.63 12.19
N TYR A 115 -4.62 4.81 11.58
CA TYR A 115 -3.42 5.58 11.34
C TYR A 115 -3.47 6.84 12.20
N ARG A 116 -2.52 6.97 13.14
CA ARG A 116 -2.41 8.17 13.98
C ARG A 116 -1.77 9.29 13.18
N GLN A 117 -2.45 10.42 13.11
CA GLN A 117 -1.92 11.65 12.51
C GLN A 117 -1.78 12.70 13.62
N HIS A 118 -0.56 13.25 13.73
CA HIS A 118 -0.19 14.25 14.73
C HIS A 118 -0.18 15.65 14.11
#